data_AF-A0A498LL29-F1
#
_entry.id   AF-A0A498LL29-F1
#
_cell.length_a   1.000
_cell.length_b   1.000
_cell.length_c   1.000
_cell.angle_alpha   90.00
_cell.angle_beta   90.00
_cell.angle_gamma   90.00
#
_symmetry.space_group_name_H-M   'P 1'
#
loop_
_entity.id
_entity.type
_entity.pdbx_description
1 polymer ?
#
loop_
_entity_poly.entity_id
_entity_poly.type
_entity_poly.pdbx_seq_one_letter_code
_entity_poly.pdbx_strand_id
1 'polypeptide(L)'
;MTPSIITLKSNVQIPKTVSTSPLNDEHDLKSDEWEVPVLNSVRLHGKMKKNRVLLEDLTQLSNTQKTLQTTSIQTESGFVTVKEADIHQLADYLEEALHREEALKKKLFNLQKSAATLLHSTELLWKTRCDEDLLKSKIKALEAQLQVCIKKVPQDGVKKVVLKMEKQREEYEQKALKAIQRAENEKAEAQSKMEYLLGVLQTVQAESERWQRLCEELKEGSSQLKKRRDECVDQMLQLQGHLERSVEQEEMLRKHAESLQQQRAELHSCISELEEENLNLREHLQELTGHNSEWWDSNTEIHEDASGLHQLLRTDNSMARQLGETEHRLRMKEKKCMELQADLEALEQECYSYQSRLTQCREELNAVTTRQKNSRIISRCDLSLIQEVRDSKGEAVSALLMSLNRFDKSHIYTHLESKRMGKKTYKEQYVYIYRKDMLQVQEQYQHPEFNDSTVFAREPFIIWIRSPTTLVKNFVLIGQHTCPKSAMKEMEALYEVFQTVRKKWKTEALQISDHYPVEVDLKANHRYLLRHEL
;
A
#
# COMPACT_ATOMS: atom_id res chain seq x y z
N MET A 1 23.94 5.16 -55.24
CA MET A 1 23.94 6.10 -56.38
C MET A 1 22.91 7.19 -56.12
N THR A 2 23.38 8.40 -55.84
CA THR A 2 22.73 9.68 -56.21
C THR A 2 23.08 10.00 -57.68
N PRO A 3 22.61 11.10 -58.35
CA PRO A 3 21.51 12.06 -58.09
C PRO A 3 20.63 12.33 -59.37
N SER A 4 19.90 13.47 -59.38
CA SER A 4 19.25 14.21 -60.51
C SER A 4 17.73 13.98 -60.66
N ILE A 5 16.81 14.92 -60.36
CA ILE A 5 16.56 16.30 -60.86
C ILE A 5 16.07 16.35 -62.32
N ILE A 6 14.84 16.86 -62.52
CA ILE A 6 14.47 17.82 -63.58
C ILE A 6 13.25 18.65 -63.15
N THR A 7 13.23 19.90 -63.61
CA THR A 7 12.40 21.05 -63.19
C THR A 7 11.10 21.21 -64.02
N LEU A 8 10.17 22.04 -63.54
CA LEU A 8 9.47 23.02 -64.39
C LEU A 8 9.17 24.31 -63.61
N LYS A 9 9.22 25.47 -64.29
CA LYS A 9 9.06 26.84 -63.72
C LYS A 9 7.88 27.57 -64.39
N SER A 10 7.19 28.40 -63.60
CA SER A 10 6.88 29.81 -63.94
C SER A 10 6.53 30.56 -62.63
N ASN A 11 7.23 31.63 -62.19
CA ASN A 11 7.29 33.00 -62.72
C ASN A 11 5.88 33.57 -63.00
N VAL A 12 5.40 34.71 -62.50
CA VAL A 12 5.89 35.77 -61.55
C VAL A 12 4.60 36.41 -60.92
N GLN A 13 4.55 37.33 -59.93
CA GLN A 13 5.53 38.23 -59.29
C GLN A 13 5.09 38.64 -57.86
N ILE A 14 5.97 39.28 -57.08
CA ILE A 14 5.63 40.22 -55.98
C ILE A 14 6.33 41.55 -56.31
N PRO A 15 5.75 42.72 -56.00
CA PRO A 15 6.51 43.63 -55.15
C PRO A 15 5.68 44.40 -54.10
N LYS A 16 6.25 44.38 -52.88
CA LYS A 16 6.34 45.48 -51.90
C LYS A 16 5.13 45.87 -51.06
N THR A 17 5.34 45.67 -49.77
CA THR A 17 4.84 46.45 -48.64
C THR A 17 4.93 47.96 -48.84
N VAL A 18 3.83 48.67 -48.55
CA VAL A 18 3.81 50.05 -48.05
C VAL A 18 2.74 50.15 -46.96
N SER A 19 3.02 50.94 -45.93
CA SER A 19 2.19 51.20 -44.76
C SER A 19 1.06 52.20 -45.01
N THR A 20 -0.15 51.91 -44.53
CA THR A 20 -1.11 52.91 -43.95
C THR A 20 -2.20 52.20 -43.13
N SER A 21 -2.45 52.71 -41.93
CA SER A 21 -3.70 52.55 -41.16
C SER A 21 -4.60 53.80 -41.39
N PRO A 22 -5.83 53.93 -40.84
CA PRO A 22 -6.67 53.00 -40.06
C PRO A 22 -8.15 52.92 -40.58
N LEU A 23 -9.04 52.41 -39.71
CA LEU A 23 -10.53 52.54 -39.66
C LEU A 23 -11.41 51.46 -40.35
N ASN A 24 -12.16 50.75 -39.48
CA ASN A 24 -13.61 50.47 -39.50
C ASN A 24 -14.29 49.82 -40.73
N ASP A 25 -15.29 48.92 -40.66
CA ASP A 25 -15.91 48.03 -39.64
C ASP A 25 -16.55 46.85 -40.46
N GLU A 26 -17.28 45.83 -39.99
CA GLU A 26 -17.84 45.40 -38.68
C GLU A 26 -18.08 43.86 -38.72
N HIS A 27 -18.24 43.19 -37.57
CA HIS A 27 -18.63 41.76 -37.40
C HIS A 27 -17.63 40.69 -37.95
N ASP A 28 -17.40 39.52 -37.33
CA ASP A 28 -18.25 38.75 -36.41
C ASP A 28 -17.44 37.73 -35.56
N LEU A 29 -18.09 37.10 -34.57
CA LEU A 29 -17.70 35.82 -33.92
C LEU A 29 -16.31 35.71 -33.24
N LYS A 30 -16.23 36.11 -31.96
CA LYS A 30 -15.26 35.53 -31.02
C LYS A 30 -15.75 34.16 -30.53
N SER A 31 -14.94 33.13 -30.75
CA SER A 31 -15.03 31.85 -30.03
C SER A 31 -13.89 31.80 -29.01
N ASP A 32 -14.22 31.70 -27.73
CA ASP A 32 -13.22 31.74 -26.66
C ASP A 32 -12.26 30.55 -26.69
N GLU A 33 -10.99 30.84 -26.42
CA GLU A 33 -9.92 29.85 -26.26
C GLU A 33 -10.20 28.96 -25.04
N TRP A 34 -10.33 27.65 -25.27
CA TRP A 34 -10.29 26.67 -24.19
C TRP A 34 -8.84 26.31 -23.90
N GLU A 35 -8.21 27.03 -22.96
CA GLU A 35 -6.97 26.57 -22.33
C GLU A 35 -7.20 25.20 -21.68
N VAL A 36 -6.44 24.18 -22.11
CA VAL A 36 -6.45 22.86 -21.48
C VAL A 36 -5.41 22.84 -20.36
N PRO A 37 -5.79 22.65 -19.08
CA PRO A 37 -4.83 22.66 -17.98
C PRO A 37 -3.87 21.47 -18.05
N VAL A 38 -2.56 21.74 -17.98
CA VAL A 38 -1.52 20.70 -17.87
C VAL A 38 -1.63 20.00 -16.52
N LEU A 39 -2.32 18.86 -16.49
CA LEU A 39 -2.61 18.14 -15.26
C LEU A 39 -1.47 17.16 -14.90
N ASN A 40 -0.65 17.58 -13.94
CA ASN A 40 0.51 16.86 -13.41
C ASN A 40 0.24 15.38 -13.07
N SER A 41 0.73 14.45 -13.90
CA SER A 41 0.71 13.01 -13.62
C SER A 41 1.93 12.54 -12.80
N VAL A 42 2.15 13.16 -11.65
CA VAL A 42 3.15 12.71 -10.66
C VAL A 42 2.43 12.15 -9.43
N ARG A 43 1.91 10.90 -9.52
CA ARG A 43 1.58 10.06 -8.32
C ARG A 43 1.16 8.59 -8.56
N LEU A 44 1.68 7.88 -9.58
CA LEU A 44 1.47 6.42 -9.70
C LEU A 44 2.72 5.54 -9.47
N HIS A 45 3.93 6.11 -9.48
CA HIS A 45 5.18 5.37 -9.25
C HIS A 45 5.42 4.87 -7.81
N GLY A 46 4.52 5.16 -6.86
CA GLY A 46 4.69 4.84 -5.43
C GLY A 46 4.26 3.45 -4.97
N LYS A 47 3.51 2.68 -5.78
CA LYS A 47 2.96 1.36 -5.38
C LYS A 47 3.68 0.16 -6.00
N MET A 48 4.09 0.22 -7.27
CA MET A 48 4.79 -0.91 -7.91
C MET A 48 6.17 -1.21 -7.31
N LYS A 49 6.84 -0.24 -6.68
CA LYS A 49 8.11 -0.50 -5.98
C LYS A 49 7.98 -1.35 -4.72
N LYS A 50 6.79 -1.44 -4.08
CA LYS A 50 6.65 -2.22 -2.83
C LYS A 50 6.46 -3.73 -3.05
N ASN A 51 5.83 -4.15 -4.14
CA ASN A 51 5.68 -5.58 -4.44
C ASN A 51 6.95 -6.19 -5.06
N ARG A 52 7.84 -5.38 -5.65
CA ARG A 52 9.09 -5.88 -6.24
C ARG A 52 10.19 -6.11 -5.20
N VAL A 53 10.28 -5.23 -4.19
CA VAL A 53 11.23 -5.38 -3.05
C VAL A 53 10.94 -6.66 -2.25
N LEU A 54 9.68 -6.97 -1.98
CA LEU A 54 9.30 -8.21 -1.26
C LEU A 54 9.67 -9.50 -2.01
N LEU A 55 9.85 -9.46 -3.34
CA LEU A 55 10.26 -10.61 -4.14
C LEU A 55 11.79 -10.74 -4.23
N GLU A 56 12.51 -9.62 -4.17
CA GLU A 56 13.98 -9.60 -4.04
C GLU A 56 14.43 -10.05 -2.64
N ASP A 57 13.69 -9.71 -1.58
CA ASP A 57 14.00 -10.16 -0.21
C ASP A 57 13.78 -11.68 -0.02
N LEU A 58 12.74 -12.26 -0.63
CA LEU A 58 12.47 -13.71 -0.58
C LEU A 58 13.53 -14.54 -1.34
N THR A 59 14.08 -14.00 -2.44
CA THR A 59 15.12 -14.69 -3.23
C THR A 59 16.53 -14.55 -2.63
N GLN A 60 16.79 -13.51 -1.82
CA GLN A 60 18.05 -13.40 -1.07
C GLN A 60 18.12 -14.38 0.11
N LEU A 61 17.00 -14.65 0.81
CA LEU A 61 16.94 -15.64 1.89
C LEU A 61 17.20 -17.08 1.40
N SER A 62 16.79 -17.41 0.16
CA SER A 62 17.02 -18.72 -0.46
C SER A 62 18.51 -19.05 -0.68
N ASN A 63 19.34 -18.06 -0.99
CA ASN A 63 20.76 -18.30 -1.30
C ASN A 63 21.67 -18.41 -0.07
N THR A 64 21.22 -18.02 1.12
CA THR A 64 21.98 -18.20 2.37
C THR A 64 21.91 -19.62 2.97
N GLN A 65 21.10 -20.53 2.42
CA GLN A 65 20.93 -21.90 2.95
C GLN A 65 21.71 -23.01 2.23
N LYS A 66 22.50 -22.72 1.19
CA LYS A 66 23.23 -23.74 0.41
C LYS A 66 24.49 -24.33 1.07
N THR A 67 24.64 -24.19 2.39
CA THR A 67 25.79 -24.72 3.14
C THR A 67 25.34 -25.40 4.43
N LEU A 68 24.59 -26.51 4.33
CA LEU A 68 24.41 -27.50 5.39
C LEU A 68 23.77 -28.77 4.79
N GLN A 69 24.59 -29.74 4.36
CA GLN A 69 24.10 -31.06 3.97
C GLN A 69 23.84 -31.94 5.20
N THR A 70 22.64 -32.54 5.24
CA THR A 70 22.35 -33.86 5.84
C THR A 70 22.79 -34.10 7.29
N THR A 71 21.98 -33.66 8.26
CA THR A 71 21.86 -34.35 9.55
C THR A 71 20.41 -34.42 10.01
N SER A 72 19.83 -35.61 10.04
CA SER A 72 18.57 -35.88 10.73
C SER A 72 18.85 -36.09 12.22
N ILE A 73 18.39 -35.16 13.07
CA ILE A 73 18.49 -35.26 14.53
C ILE A 73 17.09 -35.29 15.11
N GLN A 74 16.83 -36.27 15.98
CA GLN A 74 15.60 -36.34 16.78
C GLN A 74 15.68 -35.34 17.93
N THR A 75 14.60 -34.63 18.19
CA THR A 75 14.37 -33.94 19.47
C THR A 75 13.05 -34.40 20.08
N GLU A 76 13.03 -34.48 21.40
CA GLU A 76 11.82 -34.83 22.15
C GLU A 76 10.75 -33.74 22.00
N SER A 77 9.48 -34.12 22.17
CA SER A 77 8.25 -33.33 21.93
C SER A 77 7.81 -33.13 20.45
N GLY A 78 7.10 -34.14 19.93
CA GLY A 78 5.82 -33.93 19.21
C GLY A 78 5.77 -33.26 17.83
N PHE A 79 6.84 -32.67 17.28
CA PHE A 79 6.79 -31.97 15.99
C PHE A 79 7.19 -32.86 14.80
N VAL A 80 6.34 -32.88 13.76
CA VAL A 80 6.61 -33.58 12.50
C VAL A 80 7.65 -32.81 11.69
N THR A 81 8.85 -33.39 11.54
CA THR A 81 9.91 -32.83 10.70
C THR A 81 9.65 -33.11 9.22
N VAL A 82 9.11 -32.12 8.51
CA VAL A 82 8.99 -32.16 7.04
C VAL A 82 10.38 -32.15 6.42
N LYS A 83 10.65 -32.99 5.41
CA LYS A 83 11.96 -33.00 4.75
C LYS A 83 12.11 -31.75 3.90
N GLU A 84 13.29 -31.16 3.90
CA GLU A 84 13.62 -29.98 3.09
C GLU A 84 13.39 -30.22 1.58
N ALA A 85 13.60 -31.44 1.09
CA ALA A 85 13.28 -31.83 -0.29
C ALA A 85 11.77 -31.74 -0.61
N ASP A 86 10.90 -32.12 0.34
CA ASP A 86 9.44 -32.06 0.17
C ASP A 86 8.96 -30.60 0.14
N ILE A 87 9.64 -29.71 0.88
CA ILE A 87 9.39 -28.25 0.88
C ILE A 87 9.78 -27.63 -0.46
N HIS A 88 10.94 -27.99 -1.02
CA HIS A 88 11.36 -27.53 -2.34
C HIS A 88 10.41 -28.03 -3.44
N GLN A 89 10.02 -29.30 -3.42
CA GLN A 89 9.05 -29.85 -4.38
C GLN A 89 7.68 -29.16 -4.28
N LEU A 90 7.24 -28.79 -3.07
CA LEU A 90 6.03 -28.00 -2.88
C LEU A 90 6.16 -26.57 -3.45
N ALA A 91 7.33 -25.94 -3.32
CA ALA A 91 7.60 -24.63 -3.92
C ALA A 91 7.52 -24.69 -5.45
N ASP A 92 8.15 -25.68 -6.08
CA ASP A 92 8.08 -25.91 -7.53
C ASP A 92 6.62 -26.11 -8.01
N TYR A 93 5.82 -26.89 -7.29
CA TYR A 93 4.40 -27.07 -7.61
C TYR A 93 3.57 -25.80 -7.43
N LEU A 94 3.89 -24.96 -6.44
CA LEU A 94 3.22 -23.67 -6.24
C LEU A 94 3.58 -22.67 -7.35
N GLU A 95 4.83 -22.63 -7.80
CA GLU A 95 5.27 -21.79 -8.92
C GLU A 95 4.64 -22.26 -10.25
N GLU A 96 4.60 -23.58 -10.50
CA GLU A 96 3.92 -24.12 -11.69
C GLU A 96 2.39 -23.88 -11.65
N ALA A 97 1.77 -23.99 -10.47
CA ALA A 97 0.35 -23.67 -10.29
C ALA A 97 0.06 -22.18 -10.55
N LEU A 98 0.93 -21.28 -10.07
CA LEU A 98 0.82 -19.83 -10.31
C LEU A 98 0.93 -19.51 -11.81
N HIS A 99 1.92 -20.08 -12.52
CA HIS A 99 2.06 -19.90 -13.97
C HIS A 99 0.86 -20.44 -14.76
N ARG A 100 0.29 -21.58 -14.35
CA ARG A 100 -0.96 -22.10 -14.96
C ARG A 100 -2.14 -21.15 -14.70
N GLU A 101 -2.24 -20.58 -13.50
CA GLU A 101 -3.28 -19.61 -13.15
C GLU A 101 -3.18 -18.33 -14.00
N GLU A 102 -1.98 -17.77 -14.18
CA GLU A 102 -1.74 -16.62 -15.04
C GLU A 102 -2.07 -16.91 -16.52
N ALA A 103 -1.68 -18.08 -17.02
CA ALA A 103 -2.03 -18.52 -18.37
C ALA A 103 -3.55 -18.67 -18.57
N LEU A 104 -4.27 -19.17 -17.55
CA LEU A 104 -5.73 -19.24 -17.56
C LEU A 104 -6.38 -17.86 -17.48
N LYS A 105 -5.89 -16.94 -16.63
CA LYS A 105 -6.36 -15.54 -16.57
C LYS A 105 -6.21 -14.84 -17.93
N LYS A 106 -5.09 -15.03 -18.62
CA LYS A 106 -4.85 -14.49 -19.97
C LYS A 106 -5.79 -15.09 -21.02
N LYS A 107 -6.05 -16.40 -20.98
CA LYS A 107 -7.04 -17.07 -21.85
C LYS A 107 -8.46 -16.58 -21.59
N LEU A 108 -8.85 -16.44 -20.32
CA LEU A 108 -10.17 -15.91 -19.91
C LEU A 108 -10.38 -14.49 -20.42
N PHE A 109 -9.40 -13.60 -20.24
CA PHE A 109 -9.45 -12.22 -20.74
C PHE A 109 -9.64 -12.18 -22.26
N ASN A 110 -8.89 -12.99 -23.01
CA ASN A 110 -9.03 -13.08 -24.47
C ASN A 110 -10.41 -13.60 -24.89
N LEU A 111 -10.92 -14.64 -24.20
CA LEU A 111 -12.26 -15.20 -24.43
C LEU A 111 -13.37 -14.18 -24.13
N GLN A 112 -13.27 -13.46 -23.01
CA GLN A 112 -14.21 -12.41 -22.63
C GLN A 112 -14.21 -11.26 -23.64
N LYS A 113 -13.02 -10.86 -24.11
CA LYS A 113 -12.89 -9.86 -25.18
C LYS A 113 -13.52 -10.34 -26.49
N SER A 114 -13.26 -11.57 -26.92
CA SER A 114 -13.87 -12.11 -28.16
C SER A 114 -15.39 -12.28 -28.02
N ALA A 115 -15.88 -12.69 -26.85
CA ALA A 115 -17.32 -12.82 -26.58
C ALA A 115 -18.02 -11.45 -26.60
N ALA A 116 -17.42 -10.42 -26.00
CA ALA A 116 -17.95 -9.06 -26.05
C ALA A 116 -17.98 -8.50 -27.49
N THR A 117 -16.91 -8.70 -28.28
CA THR A 117 -16.88 -8.33 -29.69
C THR A 117 -17.96 -9.07 -30.50
N LEU A 118 -18.13 -10.37 -30.26
CA LEU A 118 -19.13 -11.18 -30.95
C LEU A 118 -20.55 -10.74 -30.59
N LEU A 119 -20.84 -10.50 -29.31
CA LEU A 119 -22.14 -10.03 -28.83
C LEU A 119 -22.51 -8.67 -29.44
N HIS A 120 -21.58 -7.70 -29.43
CA HIS A 120 -21.80 -6.41 -30.08
C HIS A 120 -22.01 -6.56 -31.60
N SER A 121 -21.28 -7.46 -32.27
CA SER A 121 -21.47 -7.72 -33.71
C SER A 121 -22.83 -8.35 -34.01
N THR A 122 -23.34 -9.23 -33.14
CA THR A 122 -24.69 -9.81 -33.30
C THR A 122 -25.79 -8.78 -33.03
N GLU A 123 -25.66 -7.93 -32.01
CA GLU A 123 -26.61 -6.84 -31.76
C GLU A 123 -26.70 -5.89 -32.96
N LEU A 124 -25.55 -5.52 -33.54
CA LEU A 124 -25.50 -4.70 -34.74
C LEU A 124 -26.17 -5.40 -35.93
N LEU A 125 -25.88 -6.68 -36.16
CA LEU A 125 -26.51 -7.49 -37.21
C LEU A 125 -28.03 -7.58 -37.05
N TRP A 126 -28.52 -7.88 -35.84
CA TRP A 126 -29.95 -7.91 -35.54
C TRP A 126 -30.61 -6.55 -35.83
N LYS A 127 -29.98 -5.45 -35.39
CA LYS A 127 -30.48 -4.10 -35.66
C LYS A 127 -30.54 -3.79 -37.16
N THR A 128 -29.46 -4.03 -37.90
CA THR A 128 -29.43 -3.81 -39.36
C THR A 128 -30.48 -4.64 -40.09
N ARG A 129 -30.79 -5.85 -39.60
CA ARG A 129 -31.79 -6.74 -40.20
C ARG A 129 -33.22 -6.26 -39.93
N CYS A 130 -33.49 -5.74 -38.72
CA CYS A 130 -34.76 -5.07 -38.42
C CYS A 130 -34.96 -3.81 -39.27
N ASP A 131 -33.90 -3.01 -39.46
CA ASP A 131 -33.93 -1.83 -40.34
C ASP A 131 -34.16 -2.22 -41.82
N GLU A 132 -33.54 -3.32 -42.27
CA GLU A 132 -33.74 -3.90 -43.61
C GLU A 132 -35.19 -4.38 -43.83
N ASP A 133 -35.79 -5.06 -42.85
CA ASP A 133 -37.17 -5.55 -42.95
C ASP A 133 -38.20 -4.41 -42.86
N LEU A 134 -37.92 -3.34 -42.10
CA LEU A 134 -38.68 -2.10 -42.12
C LEU A 134 -38.60 -1.42 -43.50
N LEU A 135 -37.41 -1.34 -44.10
CA LEU A 135 -37.19 -0.80 -45.44
C LEU A 135 -37.92 -1.63 -46.51
N LYS A 136 -37.82 -2.96 -46.49
CA LYS A 136 -38.58 -3.87 -47.38
C LYS A 136 -40.08 -3.67 -47.25
N SER A 137 -40.58 -3.51 -46.03
CA SER A 137 -42.01 -3.26 -45.78
C SER A 137 -42.45 -1.91 -46.34
N LYS A 138 -41.62 -0.87 -46.21
CA LYS A 138 -41.84 0.46 -46.78
C LYS A 138 -41.77 0.45 -48.30
N ILE A 139 -40.84 -0.30 -48.90
CA ILE A 139 -40.74 -0.51 -50.35
C ILE A 139 -42.02 -1.18 -50.88
N LYS A 140 -42.46 -2.30 -50.29
CA LYS A 140 -43.72 -2.98 -50.67
C LYS A 140 -44.94 -2.05 -50.59
N ALA A 141 -45.01 -1.19 -49.56
CA ALA A 141 -46.08 -0.21 -49.43
C ALA A 141 -46.02 0.87 -50.53
N LEU A 142 -44.82 1.36 -50.87
CA LEU A 142 -44.62 2.32 -51.97
C LEU A 142 -44.89 1.69 -53.35
N GLU A 143 -44.52 0.43 -53.57
CA GLU A 143 -44.83 -0.33 -54.79
C GLU A 143 -46.35 -0.51 -54.97
N ALA A 144 -47.07 -0.83 -53.88
CA ALA A 144 -48.53 -0.92 -53.90
C ALA A 144 -49.17 0.45 -54.20
N GLN A 145 -48.67 1.54 -53.62
CA GLN A 145 -49.12 2.90 -53.94
C GLN A 145 -48.82 3.26 -55.40
N LEU A 146 -47.64 2.92 -55.92
CA LEU A 146 -47.24 3.15 -57.30
C LEU A 146 -48.15 2.39 -58.28
N GLN A 147 -48.47 1.12 -58.00
CA GLN A 147 -49.43 0.33 -58.78
C GLN A 147 -50.83 0.95 -58.83
N VAL A 148 -51.29 1.56 -57.73
CA VAL A 148 -52.57 2.30 -57.69
C VAL A 148 -52.49 3.59 -58.49
N CYS A 149 -51.36 4.32 -58.45
CA CYS A 149 -51.14 5.53 -59.24
C CYS A 149 -51.04 5.23 -60.75
N ILE A 150 -50.29 4.19 -61.15
CA ILE A 150 -50.13 3.78 -62.56
C ILE A 150 -51.49 3.49 -63.20
N LYS A 151 -52.46 2.96 -62.45
CA LYS A 151 -53.83 2.71 -62.93
C LYS A 151 -54.73 3.96 -63.03
N LYS A 152 -54.26 5.16 -62.66
CA LYS A 152 -55.10 6.37 -62.54
C LYS A 152 -54.49 7.68 -63.06
N VAL A 153 -53.27 7.72 -63.57
CA VAL A 153 -52.57 8.98 -63.90
C VAL A 153 -52.51 9.26 -65.41
N PRO A 154 -53.02 10.41 -65.89
CA PRO A 154 -52.77 10.88 -67.26
C PRO A 154 -51.28 11.18 -67.49
N GLN A 155 -50.79 10.87 -68.70
CA GLN A 155 -49.38 11.02 -69.13
C GLN A 155 -48.68 12.33 -68.70
N ASP A 156 -49.40 13.45 -68.68
CA ASP A 156 -48.84 14.77 -68.38
C ASP A 156 -48.54 14.98 -66.87
N GLY A 157 -49.28 14.29 -65.98
CA GLY A 157 -49.02 14.32 -64.54
C GLY A 157 -47.73 13.58 -64.16
N VAL A 158 -47.38 12.52 -64.90
CA VAL A 158 -46.17 11.72 -64.66
C VAL A 158 -44.91 12.57 -64.84
N LYS A 159 -44.80 13.32 -65.95
CA LYS A 159 -43.63 14.17 -66.25
C LYS A 159 -43.35 15.18 -65.13
N LYS A 160 -44.40 15.80 -64.57
CA LYS A 160 -44.29 16.79 -63.49
C LYS A 160 -43.81 16.17 -62.17
N VAL A 161 -44.21 14.94 -61.87
CA VAL A 161 -43.71 14.19 -60.71
C VAL A 161 -42.26 13.74 -60.92
N VAL A 162 -41.93 13.21 -62.09
CA VAL A 162 -40.56 12.80 -62.45
C VAL A 162 -39.58 13.97 -62.31
N LEU A 163 -39.88 15.14 -62.89
CA LEU A 163 -39.05 16.35 -62.74
C LEU A 163 -38.86 16.78 -61.28
N LYS A 164 -39.88 16.62 -60.43
CA LYS A 164 -39.78 16.91 -59.00
C LYS A 164 -38.89 15.89 -58.27
N MET A 165 -38.98 14.61 -58.64
CA MET A 165 -38.14 13.55 -58.08
C MET A 165 -36.69 13.65 -58.55
N GLU A 166 -36.43 14.03 -59.80
CA GLU A 166 -35.10 14.31 -60.35
C GLU A 166 -34.40 15.40 -59.53
N LYS A 167 -35.08 16.54 -59.32
CA LYS A 167 -34.59 17.64 -58.48
C LYS A 167 -34.33 17.21 -57.03
N GLN A 168 -35.23 16.41 -56.45
CA GLN A 168 -35.02 15.89 -55.10
C GLN A 168 -33.84 14.92 -55.02
N ARG A 169 -33.62 14.06 -56.03
CA ARG A 169 -32.43 13.19 -56.12
C ARG A 169 -31.16 14.03 -56.09
N GLU A 170 -31.08 15.04 -56.94
CA GLU A 170 -29.93 15.94 -57.04
C GLU A 170 -29.65 16.71 -55.73
N GLU A 171 -30.71 17.18 -55.05
CA GLU A 171 -30.58 17.79 -53.71
C GLU A 171 -30.06 16.80 -52.64
N TYR A 172 -30.48 15.53 -52.67
CA TYR A 172 -29.97 14.51 -51.74
C TYR A 172 -28.55 14.07 -52.08
N GLU A 173 -28.21 13.95 -53.36
CA GLU A 173 -26.88 13.61 -53.87
C GLU A 173 -25.85 14.68 -53.47
N GLN A 174 -26.17 15.96 -53.65
CA GLN A 174 -25.35 17.07 -53.16
C GLN A 174 -25.18 17.07 -51.63
N LYS A 175 -26.24 16.72 -50.87
CA LYS A 175 -26.14 16.60 -49.40
C LYS A 175 -25.27 15.42 -48.97
N ALA A 176 -25.35 14.30 -49.68
CA ALA A 176 -24.52 13.11 -49.45
C ALA A 176 -23.04 13.40 -49.74
N LEU A 177 -22.72 14.00 -50.90
CA LEU A 177 -21.37 14.44 -51.26
C LEU A 177 -20.78 15.37 -50.19
N LYS A 178 -21.53 16.39 -49.75
CA LYS A 178 -21.13 17.30 -48.67
C LYS A 178 -21.00 16.63 -47.30
N ALA A 179 -21.62 15.47 -47.07
CA ALA A 179 -21.45 14.70 -45.84
C ALA A 179 -20.18 13.81 -45.91
N ILE A 180 -19.97 13.13 -47.03
CA ILE A 180 -18.79 12.30 -47.30
C ILE A 180 -17.52 13.16 -47.22
N GLN A 181 -17.48 14.31 -47.91
CA GLN A 181 -16.32 15.19 -47.93
C GLN A 181 -15.99 15.79 -46.55
N ARG A 182 -17.00 15.99 -45.68
CA ARG A 182 -16.77 16.37 -44.27
C ARG A 182 -16.16 15.22 -43.48
N ALA A 183 -16.72 14.01 -43.60
CA ALA A 183 -16.18 12.83 -42.93
C ALA A 183 -14.75 12.48 -43.39
N GLU A 184 -14.40 12.72 -44.66
CA GLU A 184 -13.05 12.56 -45.18
C GLU A 184 -12.07 13.59 -44.59
N ASN A 185 -12.49 14.86 -44.47
CA ASN A 185 -11.69 15.91 -43.82
C ASN A 185 -11.49 15.62 -42.31
N GLU A 186 -12.55 15.24 -41.59
CA GLU A 186 -12.51 14.86 -40.18
C GLU A 186 -11.58 13.65 -39.96
N LYS A 187 -11.63 12.66 -40.87
CA LYS A 187 -10.71 11.52 -40.87
C LYS A 187 -9.26 11.93 -41.10
N ALA A 188 -8.99 12.83 -42.06
CA ALA A 188 -7.65 13.33 -42.33
C ALA A 188 -7.08 14.10 -41.13
N GLU A 189 -7.87 14.96 -40.49
CA GLU A 189 -7.48 15.68 -39.28
C GLU A 189 -7.21 14.72 -38.10
N ALA A 190 -8.07 13.71 -37.91
CA ALA A 190 -7.86 12.68 -36.89
C ALA A 190 -6.59 11.84 -37.16
N GLN A 191 -6.28 11.54 -38.42
CA GLN A 191 -5.06 10.85 -38.80
C GLN A 191 -3.82 11.69 -38.50
N SER A 192 -3.79 12.97 -38.90
CA SER A 192 -2.69 13.88 -38.58
C SER A 192 -2.47 14.04 -37.07
N LYS A 193 -3.55 14.10 -36.28
CA LYS A 193 -3.47 14.09 -34.80
C LYS A 193 -2.88 12.78 -34.27
N MET A 194 -3.23 11.63 -34.83
CA MET A 194 -2.66 10.34 -34.41
C MET A 194 -1.18 10.21 -34.75
N GLU A 195 -0.75 10.67 -35.92
CA GLU A 195 0.66 10.70 -36.32
C GLU A 195 1.50 11.62 -35.40
N TYR A 196 0.96 12.80 -35.05
CA TYR A 196 1.58 13.68 -34.05
C TYR A 196 1.71 13.02 -32.66
N LEU A 197 0.62 12.43 -32.15
CA LEU A 197 0.63 11.74 -30.85
C LEU A 197 1.58 10.54 -30.82
N LEU A 198 1.74 9.83 -31.94
CA LEU A 198 2.69 8.73 -32.07
C LEU A 198 4.14 9.23 -31.98
N GLY A 199 4.46 10.37 -32.59
CA GLY A 199 5.75 11.04 -32.43
C GLY A 199 6.04 11.46 -30.99
N VAL A 200 5.06 12.07 -30.31
CA VAL A 200 5.18 12.42 -28.88
C VAL A 200 5.35 11.18 -27.99
N LEU A 201 4.66 10.08 -28.30
CA LEU A 201 4.80 8.83 -27.56
C LEU A 201 6.22 8.24 -27.71
N GLN A 202 6.81 8.31 -28.90
CA GLN A 202 8.20 7.88 -29.13
C GLN A 202 9.22 8.71 -28.33
N THR A 203 9.05 10.03 -28.26
CA THR A 203 9.96 10.89 -27.46
C THR A 203 9.85 10.59 -25.97
N VAL A 204 8.62 10.43 -25.45
CA VAL A 204 8.39 10.07 -24.04
C VAL A 204 8.93 8.67 -23.70
N GLN A 205 8.86 7.71 -24.62
CA GLN A 205 9.49 6.39 -24.45
C GLN A 205 11.01 6.50 -24.33
N ALA A 206 11.66 7.23 -25.24
CA ALA A 206 13.12 7.44 -25.20
C ALA A 206 13.58 8.16 -23.90
N GLU A 207 12.79 9.11 -23.39
CA GLU A 207 13.02 9.74 -22.10
C GLU A 207 12.88 8.74 -20.93
N SER A 208 11.85 7.90 -20.95
CA SER A 208 11.65 6.85 -19.92
C SER A 208 12.82 5.86 -19.88
N GLU A 209 13.32 5.42 -21.03
CA GLU A 209 14.51 4.55 -21.14
C GLU A 209 15.78 5.23 -20.64
N ARG A 210 15.93 6.54 -20.88
CA ARG A 210 17.04 7.33 -20.32
C ARG A 210 16.96 7.41 -18.79
N TRP A 211 15.78 7.69 -18.23
CA TRP A 211 15.58 7.73 -16.79
C TRP A 211 15.78 6.37 -16.12
N GLN A 212 15.42 5.27 -16.79
CA GLN A 212 15.68 3.92 -16.30
C GLN A 212 17.19 3.64 -16.20
N ARG A 213 17.97 3.93 -17.25
CA ARG A 213 19.44 3.76 -17.22
C ARG A 213 20.10 4.55 -16.10
N LEU A 214 19.74 5.83 -15.92
CA LEU A 214 20.24 6.66 -14.82
C LEU A 214 19.87 6.08 -13.44
N CYS A 215 18.71 5.44 -13.29
CA CYS A 215 18.34 4.75 -12.05
C CYS A 215 19.15 3.48 -11.80
N GLU A 216 19.57 2.78 -12.86
CA GLU A 216 20.42 1.58 -12.77
C GLU A 216 21.87 1.96 -12.43
N GLU A 217 22.43 2.98 -13.10
CA GLU A 217 23.74 3.58 -12.77
C GLU A 217 23.82 4.05 -11.30
N LEU A 218 22.79 4.76 -10.81
CA LEU A 218 22.72 5.21 -9.41
C LEU A 218 22.61 4.05 -8.40
N LYS A 219 21.92 2.95 -8.76
CA LYS A 219 21.87 1.75 -7.92
C LYS A 219 23.23 1.06 -7.84
N GLU A 220 23.93 0.95 -8.97
CA GLU A 220 25.27 0.36 -8.99
C GLU A 220 26.24 1.22 -8.17
N GLY A 221 26.27 2.53 -8.38
CA GLY A 221 27.08 3.46 -7.59
C GLY A 221 26.79 3.39 -6.08
N SER A 222 25.53 3.30 -5.67
CA SER A 222 25.14 3.09 -4.27
C SER A 222 25.66 1.76 -3.71
N SER A 223 25.66 0.71 -4.54
CA SER A 223 26.14 -0.64 -4.15
C SER A 223 27.66 -0.66 -4.01
N GLN A 224 28.39 0.00 -4.92
CA GLN A 224 29.84 0.20 -4.83
C GLN A 224 30.22 1.04 -3.59
N LEU A 225 29.48 2.12 -3.29
CA LEU A 225 29.70 2.93 -2.08
C LEU A 225 29.43 2.13 -0.80
N LYS A 226 28.38 1.31 -0.78
CA LYS A 226 28.10 0.40 0.35
C LYS A 226 29.28 -0.56 0.56
N LYS A 227 29.79 -1.18 -0.50
CA LYS A 227 30.96 -2.07 -0.41
C LYS A 227 32.19 -1.36 0.17
N ARG A 228 32.53 -0.16 -0.33
CA ARG A 228 33.65 0.64 0.19
C ARG A 228 33.48 1.05 1.66
N ARG A 229 32.25 1.35 2.08
CA ARG A 229 31.93 1.63 3.48
C ARG A 229 32.17 0.39 4.34
N ASP A 230 31.71 -0.77 3.89
CA ASP A 230 31.84 -2.02 4.63
C ASP A 230 33.34 -2.42 4.74
N GLU A 231 34.11 -2.30 3.65
CA GLU A 231 35.58 -2.43 3.63
C GLU A 231 36.28 -1.46 4.61
N CYS A 232 35.79 -0.22 4.75
CA CYS A 232 36.32 0.78 5.69
C CYS A 232 35.97 0.46 7.16
N VAL A 233 34.78 -0.11 7.41
CA VAL A 233 34.37 -0.56 8.76
C VAL A 233 35.24 -1.74 9.20
N ASP A 234 35.52 -2.69 8.31
CA ASP A 234 36.40 -3.82 8.60
C ASP A 234 37.82 -3.36 8.96
N GLN A 235 38.37 -2.38 8.22
CA GLN A 235 39.67 -1.76 8.56
C GLN A 235 39.65 -1.05 9.92
N MET A 236 38.56 -0.33 10.25
CA MET A 236 38.40 0.33 11.53
C MET A 236 38.33 -0.68 12.69
N LEU A 237 37.60 -1.79 12.53
CA LEU A 237 37.52 -2.86 13.52
C LEU A 237 38.88 -3.57 13.70
N GLN A 238 39.64 -3.79 12.63
CA GLN A 238 41.01 -4.30 12.73
C GLN A 238 41.90 -3.35 13.54
N LEU A 239 41.91 -2.06 13.22
CA LEU A 239 42.69 -1.05 13.95
C LEU A 239 42.27 -0.94 15.42
N GLN A 240 40.98 -1.02 15.72
CA GLN A 240 40.47 -1.06 17.09
C GLN A 240 41.01 -2.30 17.85
N GLY A 241 40.96 -3.49 17.26
CA GLY A 241 41.53 -4.70 17.87
C GLY A 241 43.05 -4.66 18.01
N HIS A 242 43.76 -3.90 17.18
CA HIS A 242 45.20 -3.62 17.38
C HIS A 242 45.44 -2.66 18.56
N LEU A 243 44.60 -1.64 18.71
CA LEU A 243 44.66 -0.69 19.83
C LEU A 243 44.36 -1.39 21.16
N GLU A 244 43.31 -2.21 21.23
CA GLU A 244 42.93 -2.98 22.42
C GLU A 244 44.09 -3.87 22.91
N ARG A 245 44.72 -4.66 22.01
CA ARG A 245 45.90 -5.47 22.33
C ARG A 245 47.10 -4.62 22.78
N SER A 246 47.27 -3.42 22.25
CA SER A 246 48.34 -2.51 22.68
C SER A 246 48.10 -1.95 24.09
N VAL A 247 46.85 -1.65 24.42
CA VAL A 247 46.44 -1.18 25.76
C VAL A 247 46.58 -2.30 26.80
N GLU A 248 46.20 -3.53 26.48
CA GLU A 248 46.43 -4.71 27.32
C GLU A 248 47.93 -4.92 27.63
N GLN A 249 48.79 -4.76 26.62
CA GLN A 249 50.24 -4.84 26.78
C GLN A 249 50.80 -3.70 27.65
N GLU A 250 50.30 -2.47 27.48
CA GLU A 250 50.70 -1.33 28.31
C GLU A 250 50.27 -1.53 29.77
N GLU A 251 49.07 -2.04 30.04
CA GLU A 251 48.60 -2.32 31.40
C GLU A 251 49.41 -3.45 32.07
N MET A 252 49.77 -4.49 31.31
CA MET A 252 50.68 -5.56 31.76
C MET A 252 52.05 -5.01 32.16
N LEU A 253 52.65 -4.15 31.32
CA LEU A 253 53.93 -3.50 31.61
C LEU A 253 53.83 -2.56 32.83
N ARG A 254 52.73 -1.82 32.97
CA ARG A 254 52.48 -0.96 34.14
C ARG A 254 52.43 -1.76 35.44
N LYS A 255 51.69 -2.88 35.48
CA LYS A 255 51.65 -3.78 36.65
C LYS A 255 53.02 -4.36 37.00
N HIS A 256 53.83 -4.68 35.99
CA HIS A 256 55.19 -5.17 36.22
C HIS A 256 56.10 -4.06 36.80
N ALA A 257 55.99 -2.83 36.30
CA ALA A 257 56.72 -1.68 36.84
C ALA A 257 56.32 -1.36 38.29
N GLU A 258 55.02 -1.43 38.62
CA GLU A 258 54.51 -1.26 39.99
C GLU A 258 55.07 -2.35 40.94
N SER A 259 55.11 -3.61 40.50
CA SER A 259 55.70 -4.70 41.28
C SER A 259 57.21 -4.52 41.52
N LEU A 260 57.97 -4.12 40.50
CA LEU A 260 59.41 -3.81 40.65
C LEU A 260 59.63 -2.61 41.57
N GLN A 261 58.75 -1.61 41.53
CA GLN A 261 58.81 -0.45 42.43
C GLN A 261 58.52 -0.85 43.88
N GLN A 262 57.57 -1.77 44.11
CA GLN A 262 57.30 -2.33 45.44
C GLN A 262 58.49 -3.14 45.96
N GLN A 263 59.03 -4.08 45.18
CA GLN A 263 60.23 -4.85 45.55
C GLN A 263 61.42 -3.95 45.87
N ARG A 264 61.60 -2.86 45.10
CA ARG A 264 62.62 -1.85 45.39
C ARG A 264 62.38 -1.19 46.75
N ALA A 265 61.15 -0.83 47.08
CA ALA A 265 60.81 -0.21 48.36
C ALA A 265 61.04 -1.17 49.55
N GLU A 266 60.62 -2.44 49.41
CA GLU A 266 60.87 -3.51 50.39
C GLU A 266 62.37 -3.71 50.66
N LEU A 267 63.19 -3.75 49.60
CA LEU A 267 64.65 -3.82 49.73
C LEU A 267 65.25 -2.58 50.40
N HIS A 268 64.71 -1.38 50.18
CA HIS A 268 65.18 -0.18 50.89
C HIS A 268 64.81 -0.22 52.37
N SER A 269 63.64 -0.73 52.75
CA SER A 269 63.26 -0.96 54.17
C SER A 269 64.23 -1.93 54.84
N CYS A 270 64.47 -3.09 54.21
CA CYS A 270 65.37 -4.11 54.72
C CYS A 270 66.82 -3.59 54.88
N ILE A 271 67.30 -2.74 53.96
CA ILE A 271 68.60 -2.07 54.11
C ILE A 271 68.59 -1.12 55.33
N SER A 272 67.54 -0.31 55.51
CA SER A 272 67.44 0.60 56.67
C SER A 272 67.34 -0.15 58.00
N GLU A 273 66.58 -1.25 58.05
CA GLU A 273 66.48 -2.13 59.22
C GLU A 273 67.84 -2.76 59.54
N LEU A 274 68.58 -3.27 58.54
CA LEU A 274 69.93 -3.81 58.72
C LEU A 274 70.95 -2.73 59.12
N GLU A 275 70.79 -1.49 58.68
CA GLU A 275 71.62 -0.36 59.11
C GLU A 275 71.35 -0.01 60.59
N GLU A 276 70.09 -0.03 61.03
CA GLU A 276 69.69 0.15 62.43
C GLU A 276 70.14 -1.02 63.32
N GLU A 277 69.98 -2.28 62.88
CA GLU A 277 70.53 -3.45 63.56
C GLU A 277 72.06 -3.37 63.66
N ASN A 278 72.77 -2.92 62.62
CA ASN A 278 74.21 -2.71 62.70
C ASN A 278 74.61 -1.58 63.67
N LEU A 279 73.77 -0.56 63.84
CA LEU A 279 73.96 0.47 64.86
C LEU A 279 73.78 -0.13 66.26
N ASN A 280 72.65 -0.81 66.49
CA ASN A 280 72.31 -1.45 67.75
C ASN A 280 73.32 -2.55 68.15
N LEU A 281 73.85 -3.31 67.19
CA LEU A 281 74.91 -4.31 67.42
C LEU A 281 76.25 -3.67 67.77
N ARG A 282 76.57 -2.47 67.26
CA ARG A 282 77.75 -1.71 67.68
C ARG A 282 77.59 -1.21 69.12
N GLU A 283 76.41 -0.74 69.49
CA GLU A 283 76.07 -0.36 70.87
C GLU A 283 76.08 -1.58 71.80
N HIS A 284 75.49 -2.72 71.40
CA HIS A 284 75.53 -3.96 72.18
C HIS A 284 76.93 -4.57 72.32
N LEU A 285 77.81 -4.46 71.32
CA LEU A 285 79.22 -4.83 71.48
C LEU A 285 79.95 -3.92 72.49
N GLN A 286 79.51 -2.67 72.61
CA GLN A 286 79.96 -1.72 73.62
C GLN A 286 79.43 -2.06 75.03
N GLU A 287 78.22 -2.61 75.15
CA GLU A 287 77.67 -3.13 76.42
C GLU A 287 78.23 -4.51 76.81
N LEU A 288 78.42 -5.43 75.86
CA LEU A 288 78.97 -6.78 76.09
C LEU A 288 80.45 -6.76 76.46
N THR A 289 81.21 -5.75 76.01
CA THR A 289 82.54 -5.49 76.58
C THR A 289 82.49 -5.01 78.04
N GLY A 290 81.30 -4.65 78.55
CA GLY A 290 81.03 -4.39 79.96
C GLY A 290 80.36 -5.54 80.73
N HIS A 291 79.69 -6.50 80.09
CA HIS A 291 78.84 -7.52 80.73
C HIS A 291 79.07 -8.96 80.24
N ASN A 292 80.33 -9.38 80.18
CA ASN A 292 80.68 -10.76 79.79
C ASN A 292 80.68 -11.71 81.01
N SER A 293 79.50 -12.18 81.45
CA SER A 293 79.37 -13.35 82.34
C SER A 293 77.99 -14.02 82.24
N GLU A 294 78.01 -15.36 82.16
CA GLU A 294 76.89 -16.29 82.42
C GLU A 294 75.68 -16.26 81.46
N TRP A 295 75.01 -17.39 81.16
CA TRP A 295 75.39 -18.81 81.13
C TRP A 295 74.35 -19.54 80.25
N TRP A 296 74.62 -20.77 79.83
CA TRP A 296 73.87 -21.41 78.73
C TRP A 296 72.62 -22.21 79.15
N ASP A 297 71.78 -22.45 78.15
CA ASP A 297 71.24 -23.77 77.75
C ASP A 297 69.85 -24.30 78.15
N SER A 298 69.17 -24.75 77.07
CA SER A 298 68.42 -26.02 76.89
C SER A 298 66.94 -26.18 77.28
N ASN A 299 66.08 -26.43 76.27
CA ASN A 299 65.68 -27.77 75.78
C ASN A 299 65.57 -28.91 76.82
N THR A 300 64.65 -29.90 76.78
CA THR A 300 63.76 -30.41 75.70
C THR A 300 62.70 -31.41 76.25
N GLU A 301 61.62 -31.63 75.47
CA GLU A 301 60.98 -32.93 75.13
C GLU A 301 59.97 -33.71 76.03
N ILE A 302 59.31 -34.66 75.34
CA ILE A 302 58.48 -35.83 75.75
C ILE A 302 57.01 -35.48 76.13
N HIS A 303 55.98 -35.65 75.28
CA HIS A 303 55.41 -36.83 74.57
C HIS A 303 54.47 -37.69 75.46
N GLU A 304 53.20 -37.89 75.05
CA GLU A 304 52.47 -39.18 74.99
C GLU A 304 50.95 -39.06 74.74
N ASP A 305 50.45 -40.10 74.07
CA ASP A 305 49.18 -40.26 73.34
C ASP A 305 47.86 -40.10 74.11
N ALA A 306 46.89 -39.44 73.44
CA ALA A 306 45.44 -39.65 73.65
C ALA A 306 44.63 -39.51 72.34
N SER A 307 45.25 -39.72 71.17
CA SER A 307 44.75 -39.25 69.87
C SER A 307 43.87 -40.23 69.07
N GLY A 308 43.42 -41.34 69.66
CA GLY A 308 42.60 -42.34 68.95
C GLY A 308 41.09 -42.03 68.89
N LEU A 309 40.50 -41.57 70.00
CA LEU A 309 39.03 -41.43 70.13
C LEU A 309 38.50 -40.01 69.89
N HIS A 310 39.35 -38.98 70.02
CA HIS A 310 38.96 -37.60 69.73
C HIS A 310 38.87 -37.29 68.22
N GLN A 311 39.54 -38.07 67.38
CA GLN A 311 39.64 -37.78 65.94
C GLN A 311 38.36 -38.15 65.18
N LEU A 312 37.74 -39.29 65.49
CA LEU A 312 36.45 -39.70 64.94
C LEU A 312 35.30 -38.76 65.37
N LEU A 313 35.28 -38.34 66.64
CA LEU A 313 34.26 -37.40 67.14
C LEU A 313 34.48 -35.97 66.61
N ARG A 314 35.72 -35.57 66.29
CA ARG A 314 36.00 -34.32 65.56
C ARG A 314 35.56 -34.39 64.11
N THR A 315 35.79 -35.51 63.40
CA THR A 315 35.33 -35.63 62.00
C THR A 315 33.82 -35.56 61.90
N ASP A 316 33.08 -36.20 62.82
CA ASP A 316 31.61 -36.20 62.79
C ASP A 316 31.03 -34.81 63.08
N ASN A 317 31.54 -34.11 64.10
CA ASN A 317 31.19 -32.71 64.36
C ASN A 317 31.64 -31.74 63.25
N SER A 318 32.72 -32.07 62.51
CA SER A 318 33.17 -31.28 61.37
C SER A 318 32.26 -31.47 60.15
N MET A 319 31.85 -32.71 59.86
CA MET A 319 30.90 -33.01 58.79
C MET A 319 29.53 -32.39 59.09
N ALA A 320 29.03 -32.49 60.32
CA ALA A 320 27.77 -31.85 60.73
C ALA A 320 27.82 -30.32 60.58
N ARG A 321 28.94 -29.68 60.94
CA ARG A 321 29.12 -28.23 60.74
C ARG A 321 29.16 -27.85 59.26
N GLN A 322 29.93 -28.58 58.46
CA GLN A 322 30.00 -28.37 57.01
C GLN A 322 28.63 -28.58 56.34
N LEU A 323 27.84 -29.56 56.78
CA LEU A 323 26.49 -29.80 56.29
C LEU A 323 25.55 -28.63 56.64
N GLY A 324 25.61 -28.11 57.86
CA GLY A 324 24.84 -26.92 58.25
C GLY A 324 25.26 -25.65 57.48
N GLU A 325 26.55 -25.49 57.20
CA GLU A 325 27.07 -24.38 56.37
C GLU A 325 26.66 -24.50 54.90
N THR A 326 26.59 -25.72 54.33
CA THR A 326 26.08 -25.92 52.97
C THR A 326 24.56 -25.76 52.92
N GLU A 327 23.83 -26.24 53.91
CA GLU A 327 22.37 -26.07 54.01
C GLU A 327 22.00 -24.57 54.13
N HIS A 328 22.66 -23.81 54.99
CA HIS A 328 22.43 -22.37 55.09
C HIS A 328 22.72 -21.65 53.76
N ARG A 329 23.82 -22.03 53.08
CA ARG A 329 24.21 -21.50 51.78
C ARG A 329 23.22 -21.87 50.66
N LEU A 330 22.60 -23.05 50.74
CA LEU A 330 21.52 -23.47 49.84
C LEU A 330 20.26 -22.64 50.10
N ARG A 331 19.80 -22.51 51.35
CA ARG A 331 18.64 -21.66 51.70
C ARG A 331 18.79 -20.20 51.24
N MET A 332 20.00 -19.64 51.35
CA MET A 332 20.29 -18.29 50.85
C MET A 332 20.26 -18.20 49.32
N LYS A 333 20.66 -19.27 48.60
CA LYS A 333 20.51 -19.36 47.14
C LYS A 333 19.05 -19.55 46.73
N GLU A 334 18.28 -20.39 47.43
CA GLU A 334 16.85 -20.59 47.21
C GLU A 334 16.09 -19.27 47.33
N LYS A 335 16.34 -18.50 48.41
CA LYS A 335 15.76 -17.16 48.58
C LYS A 335 16.09 -16.23 47.40
N LYS A 336 17.35 -16.22 46.95
CA LYS A 336 17.77 -15.40 45.80
C LYS A 336 17.14 -15.88 44.48
N CYS A 337 16.91 -17.19 44.30
CA CYS A 337 16.17 -17.71 43.16
C CYS A 337 14.69 -17.28 43.21
N MET A 338 14.05 -17.27 44.38
CA MET A 338 12.68 -16.77 44.53
C MET A 338 12.57 -15.27 44.26
N GLU A 339 13.54 -14.47 44.72
CA GLU A 339 13.62 -13.03 44.44
C GLU A 339 13.76 -12.78 42.92
N LEU A 340 14.72 -13.46 42.26
CA LEU A 340 14.90 -13.36 40.81
C LEU A 340 13.70 -13.87 40.00
N GLN A 341 12.98 -14.88 40.48
CA GLN A 341 11.75 -15.37 39.84
C GLN A 341 10.64 -14.31 39.93
N ALA A 342 10.46 -13.67 41.09
CA ALA A 342 9.48 -12.59 41.25
C ALA A 342 9.81 -11.37 40.36
N ASP A 343 11.10 -11.01 40.23
CA ASP A 343 11.56 -9.96 39.33
C ASP A 343 11.29 -10.30 37.84
N LEU A 344 11.49 -11.57 37.45
CA LEU A 344 11.17 -12.06 36.10
C LEU A 344 9.67 -12.03 35.81
N GLU A 345 8.83 -12.51 36.74
CA GLU A 345 7.37 -12.47 36.61
C GLU A 345 6.85 -11.02 36.52
N ALA A 346 7.43 -10.09 37.30
CA ALA A 346 7.11 -8.67 37.21
C ALA A 346 7.50 -8.06 35.85
N LEU A 347 8.70 -8.36 35.35
CA LEU A 347 9.18 -7.89 34.04
C LEU A 347 8.33 -8.46 32.89
N GLU A 348 7.85 -9.70 33.00
CA GLU A 348 6.93 -10.31 32.03
C GLU A 348 5.58 -9.59 31.99
N GLN A 349 5.01 -9.24 33.16
CA GLN A 349 3.79 -8.43 33.23
C GLN A 349 3.98 -7.03 32.63
N GLU A 350 5.14 -6.40 32.85
CA GLU A 350 5.48 -5.14 32.18
C GLU A 350 5.56 -5.31 30.65
N CYS A 351 6.19 -6.37 30.15
CA CYS A 351 6.25 -6.67 28.71
C CYS A 351 4.85 -6.81 28.11
N TYR A 352 3.94 -7.55 28.74
CA TYR A 352 2.54 -7.67 28.30
C TYR A 352 1.78 -6.33 28.35
N SER A 353 2.04 -5.48 29.35
CA SER A 353 1.49 -4.12 29.44
C SER A 353 1.97 -3.23 28.29
N TYR A 354 3.27 -3.21 28.00
CA TYR A 354 3.83 -2.47 26.87
C TYR A 354 3.29 -2.98 25.53
N GLN A 355 3.19 -4.30 25.33
CA GLN A 355 2.60 -4.89 24.12
C GLN A 355 1.12 -4.48 23.94
N SER A 356 0.34 -4.46 25.02
CA SER A 356 -1.05 -4.00 25.01
C SER A 356 -1.18 -2.52 24.65
N ARG A 357 -0.31 -1.66 25.21
CA ARG A 357 -0.27 -0.22 24.88
C ARG A 357 0.19 0.04 23.44
N LEU A 358 1.22 -0.69 22.96
CA LEU A 358 1.71 -0.58 21.59
C LEU A 358 0.66 -1.03 20.56
N THR A 359 -0.09 -2.10 20.85
CA THR A 359 -1.20 -2.54 19.97
C THR A 359 -2.34 -1.53 19.94
N GLN A 360 -2.71 -0.94 21.08
CA GLN A 360 -3.68 0.17 21.12
C GLN A 360 -3.19 1.38 20.29
N CYS A 361 -1.98 1.88 20.53
CA CYS A 361 -1.43 3.02 19.77
C CYS A 361 -1.36 2.74 18.27
N ARG A 362 -1.06 1.50 17.86
CA ARG A 362 -1.08 1.07 16.46
C ARG A 362 -2.48 1.06 15.87
N GLU A 363 -3.49 0.61 16.61
CA GLU A 363 -4.90 0.65 16.19
C GLU A 363 -5.40 2.10 16.04
N GLU A 364 -5.08 2.98 16.99
CA GLU A 364 -5.40 4.41 16.94
C GLU A 364 -4.72 5.12 15.76
N LEU A 365 -3.41 4.90 15.56
CA LEU A 365 -2.66 5.47 14.44
C LEU A 365 -3.23 4.99 13.09
N ASN A 366 -3.59 3.71 12.98
CA ASN A 366 -4.25 3.17 11.79
C ASN A 366 -5.63 3.83 11.56
N ALA A 367 -6.42 4.04 12.61
CA ALA A 367 -7.72 4.71 12.52
C ALA A 367 -7.58 6.16 12.06
N VAL A 368 -6.65 6.94 12.64
CA VAL A 368 -6.37 8.33 12.25
C VAL A 368 -5.85 8.40 10.81
N THR A 369 -4.90 7.53 10.44
CA THR A 369 -4.35 7.47 9.08
C THR A 369 -5.42 7.12 8.04
N THR A 370 -6.36 6.25 8.39
CA THR A 370 -7.47 5.85 7.51
C THR A 370 -8.50 6.97 7.38
N ARG A 371 -8.88 7.63 8.48
CA ARG A 371 -9.73 8.83 8.45
C ARG A 371 -9.14 9.94 7.59
N GLN A 372 -7.84 10.24 7.72
CA GLN A 372 -7.16 11.24 6.88
C GLN A 372 -7.16 10.87 5.39
N LYS A 373 -6.92 9.60 5.05
CA LYS A 373 -7.01 9.12 3.65
C LYS A 373 -8.43 9.30 3.11
N ASN A 374 -9.44 8.93 3.89
CA ASN A 374 -10.85 9.01 3.49
C ASN A 374 -11.29 10.47 3.35
N SER A 375 -10.93 11.36 4.30
CA SER A 375 -11.14 12.80 4.17
C SER A 375 -10.54 13.36 2.88
N ARG A 376 -9.30 12.96 2.53
CA ARG A 376 -8.64 13.39 1.28
C ARG A 376 -9.26 12.83 0.00
N ILE A 377 -9.94 11.68 0.07
CA ILE A 377 -10.67 11.11 -1.07
C ILE A 377 -11.99 11.86 -1.25
N ILE A 378 -12.78 11.97 -0.18
CA ILE A 378 -14.09 12.63 -0.19
C ILE A 378 -13.96 14.13 -0.50
N SER A 379 -12.88 14.79 -0.05
CA SER A 379 -12.65 16.23 -0.32
C SER A 379 -12.42 16.58 -1.80
N ARG A 380 -12.36 15.59 -2.69
CA ARG A 380 -12.24 15.77 -4.16
C ARG A 380 -13.59 15.81 -4.85
N CYS A 381 -14.66 15.50 -4.13
CA CYS A 381 -16.00 15.37 -4.66
C CYS A 381 -16.94 16.37 -3.99
N ASP A 382 -17.85 16.96 -4.76
CA ASP A 382 -18.94 17.77 -4.21
C ASP A 382 -20.00 16.92 -3.51
N LEU A 383 -20.08 15.63 -3.90
CA LEU A 383 -21.01 14.62 -3.44
C LEU A 383 -20.34 13.25 -3.48
N SER A 384 -20.54 12.42 -2.47
CA SER A 384 -20.03 11.05 -2.37
C SER A 384 -21.08 10.15 -1.73
N LEU A 385 -21.28 8.95 -2.27
CA LEU A 385 -22.05 7.89 -1.64
C LEU A 385 -21.08 6.89 -1.02
N ILE A 386 -21.13 6.73 0.30
CA ILE A 386 -20.41 5.71 1.04
C ILE A 386 -21.36 4.52 1.26
N GLN A 387 -20.90 3.33 0.88
CA GLN A 387 -21.59 2.06 1.05
C GLN A 387 -20.90 1.23 2.15
N GLU A 388 -21.46 0.08 2.52
CA GLU A 388 -20.96 -0.78 3.61
C GLU A 388 -20.81 -0.09 4.99
N VAL A 389 -21.49 1.04 5.25
CA VAL A 389 -21.33 1.74 6.53
C VAL A 389 -21.98 0.93 7.66
N ARG A 390 -21.18 0.39 8.57
CA ARG A 390 -21.64 -0.42 9.72
C ARG A 390 -21.50 0.34 11.03
N ASP A 391 -22.11 1.52 11.11
CA ASP A 391 -22.08 2.36 12.30
C ASP A 391 -23.30 2.08 13.18
N SER A 392 -23.15 1.21 14.19
CA SER A 392 -24.24 0.91 15.12
C SER A 392 -24.49 2.01 16.16
N LYS A 393 -23.60 3.01 16.27
CA LYS A 393 -23.65 4.06 17.30
C LYS A 393 -23.82 5.48 16.74
N GLY A 394 -23.59 5.70 15.44
CA GLY A 394 -23.53 7.03 14.81
C GLY A 394 -22.23 7.80 15.08
N GLU A 395 -21.23 7.15 15.68
CA GLU A 395 -19.97 7.78 16.09
C GLU A 395 -18.98 7.92 14.93
N ALA A 396 -18.96 6.94 14.00
CA ALA A 396 -17.98 6.86 12.92
C ALA A 396 -18.28 7.85 11.78
N VAL A 397 -19.55 8.00 11.38
CA VAL A 397 -19.96 9.00 10.37
C VAL A 397 -19.72 10.42 10.91
N SER A 398 -20.13 10.68 12.15
CA SER A 398 -19.91 11.96 12.84
C SER A 398 -18.40 12.31 12.94
N ALA A 399 -17.56 11.36 13.36
CA ALA A 399 -16.11 11.57 13.43
C ALA A 399 -15.46 11.77 12.04
N LEU A 400 -15.95 11.10 10.99
CA LEU A 400 -15.50 11.30 9.62
C LEU A 400 -15.85 12.71 9.12
N LEU A 401 -17.07 13.18 9.39
CA LEU A 401 -17.53 14.52 9.01
C LEU A 401 -16.73 15.63 9.73
N MET A 402 -16.47 15.46 11.03
CA MET A 402 -15.59 16.36 11.79
C MET A 402 -14.15 16.39 11.23
N SER A 403 -13.61 15.23 10.86
CA SER A 403 -12.30 15.12 10.21
C SER A 403 -12.27 15.83 8.85
N LEU A 404 -13.32 15.64 8.04
CA LEU A 404 -13.44 16.22 6.71
C LEU A 404 -13.54 17.76 6.75
N ASN A 405 -14.42 18.30 7.59
CA ASN A 405 -14.57 19.75 7.80
C ASN A 405 -13.34 20.41 8.48
N ARG A 406 -12.48 19.62 9.15
CA ARG A 406 -11.17 20.09 9.63
C ARG A 406 -10.10 20.07 8.53
N PHE A 407 -10.20 19.11 7.61
CA PHE A 407 -9.24 18.88 6.52
C PHE A 407 -9.42 19.85 5.35
N ASP A 408 -10.65 19.99 4.84
CA ASP A 408 -11.02 21.01 3.85
C ASP A 408 -11.79 22.13 4.55
N LYS A 409 -11.16 23.31 4.66
CA LYS A 409 -11.77 24.52 5.24
C LYS A 409 -12.51 25.38 4.21
N SER A 410 -12.46 25.05 2.93
CA SER A 410 -13.05 25.85 1.85
C SER A 410 -14.53 25.56 1.60
N HIS A 411 -15.02 24.40 2.06
CA HIS A 411 -16.43 23.98 1.90
C HIS A 411 -16.98 23.44 3.22
N ILE A 412 -18.30 23.46 3.38
CA ILE A 412 -18.96 22.90 4.58
C ILE A 412 -19.64 21.59 4.20
N TYR A 413 -19.06 20.48 4.65
CA TYR A 413 -19.61 19.15 4.42
C TYR A 413 -20.71 18.81 5.42
N THR A 414 -21.79 18.23 4.90
CA THR A 414 -22.90 17.64 5.65
C THR A 414 -23.23 16.25 5.07
N HIS A 415 -24.12 15.49 5.71
CA HIS A 415 -24.46 14.13 5.29
C HIS A 415 -25.96 13.83 5.35
N LEU A 416 -26.35 12.70 4.73
CA LEU A 416 -27.63 12.01 4.88
C LEU A 416 -27.36 10.52 5.13
N GLU A 417 -28.11 9.90 6.04
CA GLU A 417 -28.00 8.48 6.38
C GLU A 417 -29.28 7.71 6.04
N SER A 418 -29.13 6.51 5.47
CA SER A 418 -30.23 5.54 5.34
C SER A 418 -30.50 4.81 6.65
N LYS A 419 -31.62 4.07 6.68
CA LYS A 419 -31.85 3.04 7.70
C LYS A 419 -30.76 1.96 7.64
N ARG A 420 -30.53 1.26 8.76
CA ARG A 420 -29.64 0.08 8.86
C ARG A 420 -30.31 -1.15 8.26
N MET A 421 -29.88 -1.56 7.07
CA MET A 421 -30.51 -2.61 6.25
C MET A 421 -29.53 -3.76 5.99
N GLY A 422 -30.05 -4.98 5.79
CA GLY A 422 -29.23 -6.18 5.61
C GLY A 422 -29.81 -7.40 6.32
N LYS A 423 -29.42 -8.59 5.83
CA LYS A 423 -29.98 -9.88 6.29
C LYS A 423 -29.29 -10.36 7.57
N LYS A 424 -30.09 -10.77 8.57
CA LYS A 424 -29.67 -11.24 9.91
C LYS A 424 -28.96 -10.15 10.73
N THR A 425 -27.83 -10.47 11.35
CA THR A 425 -27.02 -9.58 12.22
C THR A 425 -26.18 -8.59 11.43
N TYR A 426 -25.95 -8.85 10.15
CA TYR A 426 -25.14 -8.03 9.27
C TYR A 426 -26.00 -6.91 8.67
N LYS A 427 -25.77 -5.66 9.09
CA LYS A 427 -26.52 -4.48 8.65
C LYS A 427 -25.61 -3.30 8.31
N GLU A 428 -25.85 -2.75 7.13
CA GLU A 428 -25.14 -1.63 6.51
C GLU A 428 -26.06 -0.42 6.34
N GLN A 429 -25.47 0.73 6.03
CA GLN A 429 -26.14 1.97 5.67
C GLN A 429 -25.52 2.55 4.40
N TYR A 430 -26.34 3.30 3.67
CA TYR A 430 -25.91 4.25 2.67
C TYR A 430 -25.72 5.61 3.33
N VAL A 431 -24.58 6.25 3.11
CA VAL A 431 -24.31 7.59 3.62
C VAL A 431 -23.90 8.49 2.47
N TYR A 432 -24.74 9.48 2.15
CA TYR A 432 -24.34 10.53 1.22
C TYR A 432 -23.63 11.64 2.00
N ILE A 433 -22.43 12.03 1.57
CA ILE A 433 -21.70 13.19 2.09
C ILE A 433 -21.57 14.22 0.97
N TYR A 434 -21.89 15.48 1.24
CA TYR A 434 -21.89 16.54 0.23
C TYR A 434 -21.52 17.92 0.77
N ARG A 435 -21.05 18.79 -0.12
CA ARG A 435 -20.79 20.21 0.14
C ARG A 435 -22.11 20.96 0.20
N LYS A 436 -22.47 21.45 1.39
CA LYS A 436 -23.74 22.14 1.69
C LYS A 436 -23.89 23.47 0.95
N ASP A 437 -22.77 24.11 0.65
CA ASP A 437 -22.66 25.36 -0.12
C ASP A 437 -22.81 25.15 -1.64
N MET A 438 -22.46 23.96 -2.15
CA MET A 438 -22.57 23.61 -3.58
C MET A 438 -23.89 22.93 -3.93
N LEU A 439 -24.47 22.12 -3.04
CA LEU A 439 -25.59 21.23 -3.33
C LEU A 439 -26.72 21.33 -2.30
N GLN A 440 -27.95 21.33 -2.78
CA GLN A 440 -29.17 21.46 -1.98
C GLN A 440 -30.05 20.22 -2.14
N VAL A 441 -30.13 19.38 -1.10
CA VAL A 441 -31.06 18.25 -1.04
C VAL A 441 -32.48 18.78 -0.97
N GLN A 442 -33.33 18.37 -1.91
CA GLN A 442 -34.76 18.74 -1.96
C GLN A 442 -35.61 17.71 -1.23
N GLU A 443 -35.36 16.43 -1.47
CA GLU A 443 -36.09 15.31 -0.88
C GLU A 443 -35.19 14.08 -0.76
N GLN A 444 -35.46 13.22 0.22
CA GLN A 444 -34.85 11.89 0.34
C GLN A 444 -35.92 10.86 0.68
N TYR A 445 -35.79 9.64 0.17
CA TYR A 445 -36.60 8.53 0.65
C TYR A 445 -35.91 7.16 0.48
N GLN A 446 -36.31 6.23 1.34
CA GLN A 446 -35.92 4.83 1.28
C GLN A 446 -36.94 4.08 0.42
N HIS A 447 -36.51 3.25 -0.54
CA HIS A 447 -37.47 2.40 -1.27
C HIS A 447 -38.21 1.49 -0.28
N PRO A 448 -39.55 1.41 -0.34
CA PRO A 448 -40.34 0.65 0.63
C PRO A 448 -40.15 -0.87 0.46
N GLU A 449 -40.09 -1.58 1.59
CA GLU A 449 -40.22 -3.04 1.63
C GLU A 449 -41.67 -3.41 1.28
N PHE A 450 -41.87 -4.18 0.20
CA PHE A 450 -43.17 -4.79 -0.11
C PHE A 450 -43.23 -6.19 0.52
N ASN A 451 -44.29 -6.45 1.30
CA ASN A 451 -44.34 -7.49 2.35
C ASN A 451 -44.17 -8.97 1.93
N ASP A 452 -43.93 -9.29 0.65
CA ASP A 452 -43.62 -10.66 0.19
C ASP A 452 -42.41 -10.76 -0.77
N SER A 453 -41.74 -9.65 -1.11
CA SER A 453 -40.62 -9.66 -2.06
C SER A 453 -39.37 -8.95 -1.53
N THR A 454 -38.55 -9.68 -0.77
CA THR A 454 -37.19 -9.24 -0.36
C THR A 454 -36.18 -9.38 -1.51
N VAL A 455 -36.50 -8.74 -2.64
CA VAL A 455 -35.71 -8.76 -3.87
C VAL A 455 -34.34 -8.14 -3.64
N PHE A 456 -34.32 -7.00 -2.94
CA PHE A 456 -33.10 -6.35 -2.50
C PHE A 456 -32.56 -6.98 -1.21
N ALA A 457 -31.24 -7.03 -1.07
CA ALA A 457 -30.60 -7.34 0.22
C ALA A 457 -30.51 -6.13 1.15
N ARG A 458 -30.49 -4.94 0.54
CA ARG A 458 -30.53 -3.59 1.12
C ARG A 458 -31.30 -2.74 0.13
N GLU A 459 -32.42 -2.17 0.56
CA GLU A 459 -33.33 -1.41 -0.28
C GLU A 459 -32.63 -0.13 -0.81
N PRO A 460 -32.86 0.30 -2.06
CA PRO A 460 -32.19 1.49 -2.59
C PRO A 460 -32.51 2.77 -1.81
N PHE A 461 -31.50 3.59 -1.53
CA PHE A 461 -31.67 4.89 -0.86
C PHE A 461 -31.58 6.06 -1.87
N ILE A 462 -32.70 6.76 -2.07
CA ILE A 462 -32.87 7.72 -3.16
C ILE A 462 -32.85 9.15 -2.61
N ILE A 463 -32.08 10.02 -3.27
CA ILE A 463 -32.02 11.45 -2.95
C ILE A 463 -32.22 12.32 -4.20
N TRP A 464 -32.99 13.39 -4.05
CA TRP A 464 -33.19 14.41 -5.07
C TRP A 464 -32.39 15.66 -4.70
N ILE A 465 -31.51 16.10 -5.60
CA ILE A 465 -30.54 17.16 -5.37
C ILE A 465 -30.73 18.26 -6.42
N ARG A 466 -30.61 19.50 -5.95
CA ARG A 466 -30.45 20.70 -6.77
C ARG A 466 -29.00 21.18 -6.72
N SER A 467 -28.42 21.44 -7.88
CA SER A 467 -27.06 21.97 -8.06
C SER A 467 -27.12 23.29 -8.83
N PRO A 468 -26.90 24.44 -8.15
CA PRO A 468 -26.91 25.75 -8.80
C PRO A 468 -25.78 25.94 -9.82
N THR A 469 -24.64 25.25 -9.64
CA THR A 469 -23.39 25.47 -10.39
C THR A 469 -23.29 24.66 -11.69
N THR A 470 -23.89 23.48 -11.77
CA THR A 470 -23.80 22.59 -12.95
C THR A 470 -24.84 22.91 -14.03
N LEU A 471 -24.65 22.42 -15.26
CA LEU A 471 -25.65 22.54 -16.33
C LEU A 471 -26.96 21.82 -15.94
N VAL A 472 -26.84 20.62 -15.38
CA VAL A 472 -27.94 19.85 -14.79
C VAL A 472 -28.30 20.48 -13.45
N LYS A 473 -29.44 21.19 -13.39
CA LYS A 473 -29.85 21.91 -12.16
C LYS A 473 -30.51 21.02 -11.13
N ASN A 474 -31.22 19.98 -11.55
CA ASN A 474 -31.94 19.04 -10.69
C ASN A 474 -31.64 17.61 -11.16
N PHE A 475 -31.21 16.73 -10.26
CA PHE A 475 -30.94 15.33 -10.58
C PHE A 475 -31.20 14.43 -9.37
N VAL A 476 -31.34 13.13 -9.64
CA VAL A 476 -31.61 12.11 -8.62
C VAL A 476 -30.49 11.08 -8.60
N LEU A 477 -30.07 10.70 -7.41
CA LEU A 477 -29.20 9.53 -7.20
C LEU A 477 -29.96 8.42 -6.50
N ILE A 478 -29.71 7.18 -6.93
CA ILE A 478 -30.26 5.95 -6.37
C ILE A 478 -29.09 5.15 -5.82
N GLY A 479 -28.98 5.08 -4.50
CA GLY A 479 -27.88 4.39 -3.82
C GLY A 479 -28.19 2.91 -3.69
N GLN A 480 -27.46 2.06 -4.43
CA GLN A 480 -27.60 0.61 -4.40
C GLN A 480 -26.25 -0.08 -4.22
N HIS A 481 -26.17 -0.96 -3.22
CA HIS A 481 -25.12 -1.95 -3.00
C HIS A 481 -25.75 -3.32 -3.22
N THR A 482 -25.52 -3.94 -4.38
CA THR A 482 -26.12 -5.23 -4.72
C THR A 482 -25.49 -6.37 -3.91
N CYS A 483 -26.27 -7.39 -3.52
CA CYS A 483 -25.67 -8.61 -2.97
C CYS A 483 -25.13 -9.47 -4.13
N PRO A 484 -23.85 -9.89 -4.13
CA PRO A 484 -23.28 -10.67 -5.24
C PRO A 484 -24.05 -11.95 -5.60
N LYS A 485 -24.76 -12.56 -4.64
CA LYS A 485 -25.57 -13.77 -4.85
C LYS A 485 -26.92 -13.50 -5.53
N SER A 486 -27.41 -12.27 -5.49
CA SER A 486 -28.71 -11.84 -6.07
C SER A 486 -28.57 -10.67 -7.05
N ALA A 487 -27.34 -10.30 -7.42
CA ALA A 487 -27.03 -9.08 -8.17
C ALA A 487 -27.87 -8.90 -9.45
N MET A 488 -28.04 -9.96 -10.26
CA MET A 488 -28.89 -9.90 -11.46
C MET A 488 -30.34 -9.53 -11.14
N LYS A 489 -30.94 -10.14 -10.11
CA LYS A 489 -32.33 -9.87 -9.69
C LYS A 489 -32.48 -8.47 -9.10
N GLU A 490 -31.46 -8.02 -8.36
CA GLU A 490 -31.44 -6.67 -7.78
C GLU A 490 -31.27 -5.60 -8.87
N MET A 491 -30.45 -5.84 -9.89
CA MET A 491 -30.30 -4.93 -11.03
C MET A 491 -31.57 -4.89 -11.90
N GLU A 492 -32.23 -6.03 -12.14
CA GLU A 492 -33.50 -6.10 -12.84
C GLU A 492 -34.60 -5.32 -12.09
N ALA A 493 -34.72 -5.53 -10.78
CA ALA A 493 -35.66 -4.77 -9.94
C ALA A 493 -35.32 -3.28 -9.83
N LEU A 494 -34.05 -2.88 -9.98
CA LEU A 494 -33.65 -1.47 -9.98
C LEU A 494 -34.28 -0.68 -11.13
N TYR A 495 -34.66 -1.33 -12.23
CA TYR A 495 -35.43 -0.71 -13.31
C TYR A 495 -36.83 -0.27 -12.85
N GLU A 496 -37.53 -1.08 -12.05
CA GLU A 496 -38.83 -0.70 -11.47
C GLU A 496 -38.70 0.45 -10.45
N VAL A 497 -37.58 0.49 -9.73
CA VAL A 497 -37.23 1.62 -8.85
C VAL A 497 -37.01 2.88 -9.66
N PHE A 498 -36.24 2.81 -10.75
CA PHE A 498 -36.03 3.92 -11.70
C PHE A 498 -37.37 4.42 -12.29
N GLN A 499 -38.25 3.52 -12.72
CA GLN A 499 -39.55 3.89 -13.27
C GLN A 499 -40.46 4.54 -12.21
N THR A 500 -40.40 4.06 -10.96
CA THR A 500 -41.09 4.66 -9.82
C THR A 500 -40.57 6.08 -9.53
N VAL A 501 -39.25 6.26 -9.47
CA VAL A 501 -38.56 7.56 -9.31
C VAL A 501 -38.98 8.54 -10.40
N ARG A 502 -38.91 8.10 -11.67
CA ARG A 502 -39.29 8.88 -12.85
C ARG A 502 -40.77 9.28 -12.83
N LYS A 503 -41.66 8.40 -12.37
CA LYS A 503 -43.09 8.69 -12.22
C LYS A 503 -43.36 9.67 -11.07
N LYS A 504 -42.60 9.59 -9.97
CA LYS A 504 -42.73 10.46 -8.79
C LYS A 504 -42.32 11.91 -9.10
N TRP A 505 -41.17 12.12 -9.74
CA TRP A 505 -40.59 13.47 -9.92
C TRP A 505 -40.65 14.04 -11.36
N LYS A 506 -41.20 13.29 -12.33
CA LYS A 506 -41.42 13.72 -13.73
C LYS A 506 -40.15 14.31 -14.39
N THR A 507 -40.34 15.14 -15.43
CA THR A 507 -39.31 15.57 -16.38
C THR A 507 -38.26 16.54 -15.82
N GLU A 508 -38.41 17.04 -14.58
CA GLU A 508 -37.46 17.99 -13.99
C GLU A 508 -36.16 17.33 -13.51
N ALA A 509 -36.15 16.00 -13.36
CA ALA A 509 -34.99 15.22 -12.90
C ALA A 509 -34.39 14.31 -14.01
N LEU A 510 -34.56 14.66 -15.28
CA LEU A 510 -34.33 13.75 -16.44
C LEU A 510 -32.85 13.49 -16.82
N GLN A 511 -31.92 13.61 -15.89
CA GLN A 511 -30.59 13.02 -16.00
C GLN A 511 -30.27 12.24 -14.72
N ILE A 512 -30.55 10.94 -14.76
CA ILE A 512 -30.03 9.97 -13.81
C ILE A 512 -28.65 9.57 -14.33
N SER A 513 -27.64 9.70 -13.48
CA SER A 513 -26.24 9.53 -13.86
C SER A 513 -25.79 8.10 -13.61
N ASP A 514 -25.28 7.43 -14.65
CA ASP A 514 -24.74 6.05 -14.60
C ASP A 514 -23.38 5.96 -13.87
N HIS A 515 -22.97 7.01 -13.17
CA HIS A 515 -21.67 7.08 -12.50
C HIS A 515 -21.69 6.25 -11.21
N TYR A 516 -21.10 5.05 -11.30
CA TYR A 516 -20.77 4.22 -10.16
C TYR A 516 -20.02 5.04 -9.08
N PRO A 517 -20.50 5.07 -7.83
CA PRO A 517 -19.81 5.78 -6.76
C PRO A 517 -18.47 5.11 -6.44
N VAL A 518 -17.49 5.92 -6.05
CA VAL A 518 -16.20 5.43 -5.56
C VAL A 518 -16.42 4.71 -4.24
N GLU A 519 -16.21 3.38 -4.21
CA GLU A 519 -16.27 2.60 -2.98
C GLU A 519 -15.21 3.08 -1.96
N VAL A 520 -15.68 3.50 -0.78
CA VAL A 520 -14.84 3.87 0.36
C VAL A 520 -15.16 2.92 1.51
N ASP A 521 -14.39 1.84 1.62
CA ASP A 521 -14.54 0.82 2.66
C ASP A 521 -14.24 1.40 4.07
N LEU A 522 -15.30 1.60 4.87
CA LEU A 522 -15.25 2.06 6.25
C LEU A 522 -15.26 0.88 7.23
N LYS A 523 -14.15 0.14 7.32
CA LYS A 523 -14.01 -0.94 8.32
C LYS A 523 -14.11 -0.39 9.76
N ALA A 524 -15.18 -0.77 10.45
CA ALA A 524 -15.26 -0.65 11.89
C ALA A 524 -14.32 -1.70 12.54
N ASN A 525 -13.34 -1.24 13.33
CA ASN A 525 -12.47 -2.11 14.10
C ASN A 525 -13.25 -2.73 15.28
N HIS A 526 -13.87 -3.89 15.04
CA HIS A 526 -14.37 -4.77 16.09
C HIS A 526 -13.64 -6.11 16.01
N ARG A 527 -12.84 -6.38 17.04
CA ARG A 527 -12.10 -7.64 17.18
C ARG A 527 -13.10 -8.80 17.28
N TYR A 528 -12.95 -9.81 16.43
CA TYR A 528 -13.50 -11.13 16.72
C TYR A 528 -12.68 -11.75 17.85
N LEU A 529 -13.18 -11.69 19.08
CA LEU A 529 -12.71 -12.55 20.16
C LEU A 529 -13.27 -13.96 19.94
N LEU A 530 -12.57 -14.75 19.13
CA LEU A 530 -12.66 -16.21 19.22
C LEU A 530 -11.94 -16.65 20.49
N ARG A 531 -12.68 -16.76 21.60
CA ARG A 531 -12.33 -17.71 22.66
C ARG A 531 -13.18 -18.97 22.46
N HIS A 532 -12.55 -20.01 21.94
CA HIS A 532 -12.92 -21.37 22.35
C HIS A 532 -12.18 -21.65 23.65
N GLU A 533 -12.93 -21.91 24.72
CA GLU A 533 -12.47 -22.66 25.90
C GLU A 533 -13.70 -22.98 26.77
N LEU A 534 -14.50 -23.91 26.26
CA LEU A 534 -14.98 -25.14 26.93
C LEU A 534 -15.72 -26.00 25.89
#